data_AF-A0A925AME7-F1
#
_entry.id   AF-A0A925AME7-F1
#
_cell.length_a   1.000
_cell.length_b   1.000
_cell.length_c   1.000
_cell.angle_alpha   90.00
_cell.angle_beta   90.00
_cell.angle_gamma   90.00
#
_symmetry.space_group_name_H-M   'P 1'
#
loop_
_entity.id
_entity.type
_entity.pdbx_description
1 polymer ?
#
loop_
_entity_poly.entity_id
_entity_poly.type
_entity_poly.pdbx_seq_one_letter_code
_entity_poly.pdbx_strand_id
1 'polypeptide(L)'
;MTSYLPPIFSLLVAAAGWFYFLHAGRAEHLVKFEAQSDNRLRIRLRRVGGVGMMLLAVAFYVGFAVADRHGSGIIVITCMLSVLVLLVVVLFLAWVDIRLTRKMRETVKRRQK
;
A
#
# COMPACT_ATOMS: atom_id res chain seq x y z
N MET A 1 -4.09 -30.70 2.62
CA MET A 1 -4.27 -30.24 1.23
C MET A 1 -3.51 -28.93 1.10
N THR A 2 -2.49 -28.91 0.24
CA THR A 2 -1.57 -27.78 0.04
C THR A 2 -2.32 -26.57 -0.49
N SER A 3 -2.72 -25.67 0.41
CA SER A 3 -3.27 -24.37 0.02
C SER A 3 -2.13 -23.51 -0.50
N TYR A 4 -1.92 -23.51 -1.82
CA TYR A 4 -0.99 -22.60 -2.49
C TYR A 4 -1.53 -21.16 -2.56
N LEU A 5 -2.80 -20.96 -2.24
CA LEU A 5 -3.50 -19.70 -2.37
C LEU A 5 -2.95 -18.58 -1.45
N PRO A 6 -2.65 -18.81 -0.16
CA PRO A 6 -2.04 -17.82 0.71
C PRO A 6 -0.64 -17.32 0.26
N PRO A 7 0.32 -18.19 -0.13
CA PRO A 7 1.59 -17.72 -0.66
C PRO A 7 1.43 -16.95 -1.97
N ILE A 8 0.56 -17.40 -2.88
CA ILE A 8 0.27 -16.68 -4.14
C ILE A 8 -0.28 -15.29 -3.84
N PHE A 9 -1.27 -15.18 -2.95
CA PHE A 9 -1.84 -13.90 -2.55
C PHE A 9 -0.80 -12.97 -1.92
N SER A 10 0.01 -13.48 -1.00
CA SER A 10 1.10 -12.73 -0.36
C SER A 10 2.08 -12.19 -1.40
N LEU A 11 2.46 -13.03 -2.38
CA LEU A 11 3.37 -12.65 -3.44
C LEU A 11 2.78 -11.53 -4.32
N LEU A 12 1.50 -11.63 -4.68
CA LEU A 12 0.80 -10.60 -5.46
C LEU A 12 0.71 -9.27 -4.70
N VAL A 13 0.40 -9.30 -3.40
CA VAL A 13 0.34 -8.09 -2.56
C VAL A 13 1.74 -7.46 -2.43
N ALA A 14 2.79 -8.27 -2.25
CA ALA A 14 4.16 -7.79 -2.20
C ALA A 14 4.60 -7.17 -3.54
N ALA A 15 4.28 -7.83 -4.66
CA ALA A 15 4.56 -7.32 -6.01
C ALA A 15 3.83 -6.00 -6.29
N ALA A 16 2.58 -5.88 -5.87
CA ALA A 16 1.82 -4.63 -5.97
C ALA A 16 2.45 -3.52 -5.12
N GLY A 17 2.82 -3.80 -3.87
CA GLY A 17 3.51 -2.85 -2.99
C GLY A 17 4.84 -2.39 -3.57
N TRP A 18 5.62 -3.31 -4.13
CA TRP A 18 6.88 -3.04 -4.84
C TRP A 18 6.69 -2.15 -6.05
N PHE A 19 5.68 -2.43 -6.87
CA PHE A 19 5.33 -1.60 -8.01
C PHE A 19 5.00 -0.16 -7.57
N TYR A 20 4.16 -0.01 -6.53
CA TYR A 20 3.79 1.30 -5.97
C TYR A 20 5.00 2.07 -5.43
N PHE A 21 5.91 1.39 -4.73
CA PHE A 21 7.12 1.99 -4.18
C PHE A 21 8.08 2.49 -5.26
N LEU A 22 8.38 1.64 -6.26
CA LEU A 22 9.33 1.98 -7.33
C LEU A 22 8.79 3.01 -8.32
N HIS A 23 7.50 2.93 -8.67
CA HIS A 23 6.90 3.84 -9.65
C HIS A 23 6.45 5.17 -9.05
N ALA A 24 6.60 5.36 -7.75
CA ALA A 24 6.29 6.63 -7.09
C ALA A 24 7.06 7.81 -7.70
N GLY A 25 8.34 7.62 -8.08
CA GLY A 25 9.21 8.70 -8.58
C GLY A 25 8.98 9.12 -10.03
N ARG A 26 8.30 8.32 -10.87
CA ARG A 26 8.15 8.63 -12.30
C ARG A 26 7.20 9.81 -12.60
N ALA A 27 6.53 10.36 -11.59
CA ALA A 27 5.70 11.56 -11.72
C ALA A 27 6.50 12.88 -11.74
N GLU A 28 7.84 12.83 -11.64
CA GLU A 28 8.69 14.03 -11.74
C GLU A 28 8.62 14.75 -13.10
N HIS A 29 8.15 14.08 -14.16
CA HIS A 29 8.00 14.73 -15.47
C HIS A 29 6.86 15.76 -15.57
N LEU A 30 6.00 15.89 -14.55
CA LEU A 30 4.92 16.90 -14.49
C LEU A 30 5.36 18.21 -13.81
N VAL A 31 6.59 18.29 -13.31
CA VAL A 31 7.13 19.42 -12.53
C VAL A 31 7.14 20.76 -13.30
N LYS A 32 7.00 20.76 -14.62
CA LYS A 32 6.96 22.00 -15.41
C LYS A 32 5.72 22.88 -15.15
N PHE A 33 4.64 22.38 -14.50
CA PHE A 33 3.41 23.16 -14.32
C PHE A 33 2.74 23.07 -12.92
N GLU A 34 3.29 22.30 -11.97
CA GLU A 34 2.67 22.04 -10.65
C GLU A 34 3.54 22.51 -9.46
N ALA A 35 2.87 22.82 -8.34
CA ALA A 35 3.55 23.15 -7.08
C ALA A 35 4.35 21.94 -6.57
N GLN A 36 5.68 22.09 -6.46
CA GLN A 36 6.61 21.03 -6.06
C GLN A 36 6.25 20.35 -4.72
N SER A 37 5.55 21.04 -3.80
CA SER A 37 5.14 20.51 -2.50
C SER A 37 4.16 19.36 -2.62
N ASP A 38 3.15 19.48 -3.49
CA ASP A 38 2.06 18.50 -3.61
C ASP A 38 2.54 17.22 -4.29
N ASN A 39 3.42 17.36 -5.29
CA ASN A 39 4.04 16.20 -5.94
C ASN A 39 4.94 15.42 -4.98
N ARG A 40 5.74 16.11 -4.15
CA ARG A 40 6.59 15.47 -3.13
C ARG A 40 5.76 14.70 -2.11
N LEU A 41 4.63 15.25 -1.68
CA LEU A 41 3.73 14.58 -0.74
C LEU A 41 3.16 13.29 -1.36
N ARG A 42 2.72 13.34 -2.62
CA ARG A 42 2.20 12.18 -3.36
C ARG A 42 3.25 11.06 -3.51
N ILE A 43 4.50 11.42 -3.81
CA ILE A 43 5.62 10.46 -3.88
C ILE A 43 5.82 9.78 -2.52
N ARG A 44 5.82 10.55 -1.42
CA ARG A 44 5.96 10.01 -0.06
C ARG A 44 4.80 9.08 0.30
N LEU A 45 3.56 9.49 0.02
CA LEU A 45 2.37 8.65 0.26
C LEU A 45 2.43 7.32 -0.49
N ARG A 46 2.83 7.34 -1.76
CA ARG A 46 2.98 6.12 -2.57
C ARG A 46 4.10 5.21 -2.06
N ARG A 47 5.23 5.79 -1.62
CA ARG A 47 6.31 5.01 -1.02
C ARG A 47 5.87 4.37 0.30
N VAL A 48 5.28 5.14 1.22
CA VAL A 48 4.81 4.62 2.51
C VAL A 48 3.70 3.58 2.31
N GLY A 49 2.77 3.84 1.38
CA GLY A 49 1.73 2.88 1.00
C GLY A 49 2.30 1.58 0.43
N GLY A 50 3.29 1.66 -0.46
CA GLY A 50 3.98 0.50 -1.01
C GLY A 50 4.71 -0.33 0.06
N VAL A 51 5.40 0.33 1.00
CA VAL A 51 6.01 -0.34 2.17
C VAL A 51 4.95 -1.02 3.03
N GLY A 52 3.82 -0.34 3.29
CA GLY A 52 2.70 -0.90 4.03
C GLY A 52 2.13 -2.17 3.39
N MET A 53 2.01 -2.19 2.06
CA MET A 53 1.58 -3.38 1.32
C MET A 53 2.58 -4.54 1.42
N MET A 54 3.90 -4.26 1.39
CA MET A 54 4.91 -5.31 1.60
C MET A 54 4.84 -5.89 3.02
N LEU A 55 4.71 -5.04 4.03
CA LEU A 55 4.53 -5.48 5.41
C LEU A 55 3.26 -6.31 5.59
N LEU A 56 2.16 -5.90 4.94
CA LEU A 56 0.91 -6.65 4.93
C LEU A 56 1.08 -8.04 4.31
N ALA A 57 1.80 -8.15 3.19
CA ALA A 57 2.10 -9.43 2.54
C ALA A 57 2.90 -10.37 3.47
N VAL A 58 3.93 -9.85 4.12
CA VAL A 58 4.74 -10.63 5.07
C VAL A 58 3.91 -11.07 6.27
N ALA A 59 3.16 -10.14 6.88
CA ALA A 59 2.30 -10.44 8.03
C ALA A 59 1.23 -11.49 7.70
N PHE A 60 0.64 -11.41 6.50
CA PHE A 60 -0.35 -12.38 6.04
C PHE A 60 0.27 -13.77 5.81
N TYR A 61 1.43 -13.84 5.13
CA TYR A 61 2.15 -15.09 4.91
C TYR A 61 2.53 -15.76 6.24
N VAL A 62 3.15 -14.99 7.15
CA VAL A 62 3.56 -15.49 8.46
C VAL A 62 2.35 -15.93 9.28
N GLY A 63 1.27 -15.14 9.30
CA GLY A 63 0.04 -15.48 10.01
C GLY A 63 -0.56 -16.81 9.53
N PHE A 64 -0.56 -17.04 8.21
CA PHE A 64 -1.05 -18.31 7.65
C PHE A 64 -0.11 -19.47 7.95
N ALA A 65 1.21 -19.28 7.81
CA ALA A 65 2.20 -20.30 8.10
C ALA A 65 2.19 -20.73 9.58
N VAL A 66 1.95 -19.80 10.50
CA VAL A 66 1.82 -20.07 11.94
C VAL A 66 0.51 -20.79 12.26
N ALA A 67 -0.59 -20.39 11.63
CA ALA A 67 -1.89 -21.05 11.81
C ALA A 67 -1.87 -22.52 11.36
N ASP A 68 -1.18 -22.82 10.25
CA ASP A 68 -1.07 -24.17 9.70
C ASP A 68 -0.22 -25.11 10.60
N ARG A 69 0.82 -24.58 11.27
CA ARG A 69 1.78 -25.37 12.07
C ARG A 69 1.38 -25.61 13.54
N HIS A 70 0.09 -25.57 13.89
CA HIS A 70 -0.39 -25.69 15.28
C HIS A 70 0.14 -24.58 16.21
N GLY A 71 0.24 -23.34 15.71
CA GLY A 71 0.61 -22.20 16.54
C GLY A 71 -0.37 -21.95 17.70
N SER A 72 0.15 -21.49 18.83
CA SER A 72 -0.68 -21.02 19.96
C SER A 72 -1.74 -20.04 19.46
N GLY A 73 -3.00 -20.23 19.86
CA GLY A 73 -4.14 -19.43 19.38
C GLY A 73 -3.92 -17.92 19.55
N ILE A 74 -3.18 -17.51 20.59
CA ILE A 74 -2.81 -16.10 20.84
C ILE A 74 -1.93 -15.55 19.71
N ILE A 75 -0.97 -16.33 19.21
CA ILE A 75 -0.06 -15.89 18.14
C ILE A 75 -0.85 -15.71 16.84
N VAL A 76 -1.74 -16.66 16.52
CA VAL A 76 -2.60 -16.58 15.33
C VAL A 76 -3.49 -15.34 15.39
N ILE A 77 -4.14 -15.09 16.53
CA ILE A 77 -4.98 -13.91 16.73
C ILE A 77 -4.16 -12.63 16.58
N THR A 78 -2.97 -12.55 17.18
CA THR A 78 -2.10 -11.38 17.11
C THR A 78 -1.64 -11.10 15.66
N CYS A 79 -1.30 -12.14 14.90
CA CYS A 79 -0.98 -12.01 13.47
C CYS A 79 -2.17 -11.50 12.66
N MET A 80 -3.37 -12.04 12.87
CA MET A 80 -4.58 -11.61 12.16
C MET A 80 -4.97 -10.16 12.49
N LEU A 81 -4.84 -9.77 13.76
CA LEU A 81 -5.08 -8.41 14.21
C LEU A 81 -4.07 -7.43 13.59
N SER A 82 -2.80 -7.85 13.48
CA SER A 82 -1.76 -7.07 12.79
C SER A 82 -2.06 -6.89 11.30
N VAL A 83 -2.55 -7.93 10.61
CA VAL A 83 -2.99 -7.87 9.21
C VAL A 83 -4.15 -6.88 9.06
N LEU A 84 -5.16 -6.93 9.94
CA LEU A 84 -6.29 -5.99 9.92
C LEU A 84 -5.84 -4.55 10.11
N VAL A 85 -4.95 -4.29 11.09
CA VAL A 85 -4.40 -2.95 11.33
C VAL A 85 -3.62 -2.46 10.12
N LEU A 86 -2.74 -3.29 9.55
CA LEU A 86 -2.00 -2.94 8.33
C LEU A 86 -2.92 -2.66 7.15
N LEU A 87 -4.00 -3.43 7.00
CA LEU A 87 -5.00 -3.20 5.95
C LEU A 87 -5.68 -1.84 6.13
N VAL A 88 -6.11 -1.49 7.34
CA VAL A 88 -6.70 -0.17 7.64
C VAL A 88 -5.72 0.96 7.32
N VAL A 89 -4.44 0.80 7.67
CA VAL A 89 -3.40 1.79 7.37
C VAL A 89 -3.21 1.96 5.86
N VAL A 90 -3.12 0.86 5.10
CA VAL A 90 -2.97 0.90 3.63
C VAL A 90 -4.19 1.54 2.97
N LEU A 91 -5.40 1.20 3.41
CA LEU A 91 -6.64 1.80 2.90
C LEU A 91 -6.70 3.29 3.20
N PHE A 92 -6.31 3.71 4.41
CA PHE A 92 -6.25 5.12 4.78
C PHE A 92 -5.25 5.89 3.90
N LEU A 93 -4.05 5.35 3.69
CA LEU A 93 -3.04 5.95 2.80
C LEU A 93 -3.56 6.05 1.36
N ALA A 94 -4.20 5.00 0.85
CA ALA A 94 -4.79 4.98 -0.49
C ALA A 94 -5.90 6.04 -0.63
N TRP A 95 -6.74 6.21 0.39
CA TRP A 95 -7.79 7.22 0.40
C TRP A 95 -7.22 8.65 0.37
N VAL A 96 -6.16 8.92 1.15
CA VAL A 96 -5.47 10.21 1.12
C VAL A 96 -4.83 10.47 -0.25
N ASP A 97 -4.22 9.45 -0.88
CA ASP A 97 -3.65 9.58 -2.24
C ASP A 97 -4.72 9.92 -3.28
N ILE A 98 -5.92 9.31 -3.18
CA ILE A 98 -7.06 9.59 -4.05
C ILE A 98 -7.57 11.03 -3.84
N ARG A 99 -7.70 11.48 -2.58
CA ARG A 99 -8.13 12.86 -2.27
C ARG A 99 -7.14 13.89 -2.83
N LEU A 100 -5.85 13.67 -2.64
CA LEU A 100 -4.81 14.55 -3.18
C LEU A 100 -4.87 14.60 -4.72
N THR A 101 -5.01 13.44 -5.35
CA THR A 101 -5.13 13.34 -6.81
C THR A 101 -6.37 14.05 -7.35
N ARG A 102 -7.52 13.97 -6.65
CA ARG A 102 -8.74 14.71 -7.02
C ARG A 102 -8.56 16.22 -6.91
N LYS A 103 -8.00 16.70 -5.79
CA LYS A 103 -7.71 18.14 -5.57
C LYS A 103 -6.80 18.71 -6.65
N MET A 104 -5.77 17.95 -7.06
CA MET A 104 -4.87 18.36 -8.15
C MET A 104 -5.61 18.46 -9.49
N ARG A 105 -6.42 17.44 -9.83
CA ARG A 105 -7.22 17.46 -11.08
C ARG A 105 -8.19 18.65 -11.15
N GLU A 106 -8.78 19.03 -10.04
CA GLU A 106 -9.67 20.21 -9.96
C GLU A 106 -8.89 21.51 -10.17
N THR A 107 -7.68 21.61 -9.60
CA THR A 107 -6.82 22.80 -9.73
C THR A 107 -6.34 22.97 -11.18
N VAL A 108 -5.94 21.87 -11.84
CA VAL A 108 -5.55 21.88 -13.26
C VAL A 108 -6.72 22.31 -14.14
N LYS A 109 -7.93 21.75 -13.92
CA LYS A 109 -9.14 22.16 -14.65
C LYS A 109 -9.47 23.65 -14.49
N ARG A 110 -9.23 24.23 -13.31
CA ARG A 110 -9.48 25.67 -13.06
C ARG A 110 -8.47 26.60 -13.76
N ARG A 111 -7.21 26.16 -13.97
CA ARG A 111 -6.20 26.96 -14.67
C ARG A 111 -6.32 26.94 -16.20
N GLN A 112 -7.03 25.96 -16.77
CA GLN A 112 -7.28 25.84 -18.21
C GLN A 112 -8.55 26.58 -18.68
N LYS A 113 -9.38 27.08 -17.76
CA LYS A 113 -10.49 27.99 -18.04
C LYS A 113 -10.03 29.42 -17.85
#